data_AF-D3RS59-F1
#
_entry.id   AF-D3RS59-F1
#
_cell.length_a   1.000
_cell.length_b   1.000
_cell.length_c   1.000
_cell.angle_alpha   90.00
_cell.angle_beta   90.00
_cell.angle_gamma   90.00
#
_symmetry.space_group_name_H-M   'P 1'
#
loop_
_entity.id
_entity.type
_entity.pdbx_description
1 polymer ?
#
loop_
_entity_poly.entity_id
_entity_poly.type
_entity_poly.pdbx_seq_one_letter_code
_entity_poly.pdbx_strand_id
1 'polypeptide(L)'
;MTIQTFTKKMITGLDKLDAIATKFSKNQNRLLDKIQHLTGKEVAIALVGMQGVKNTSQAEIEVVANIISIFDTLTVENIEESPRSVVINGTYLKSYVVEIIPQYLSHKYSIDLVMVLYLSGRTVRIASLGVEYDGHDAHYIEHKIKKSYRRDSEILGSSGIPLIKLSPEQKDNLAETKKNIRKYFKHKIKEYEAIKTHTLSKCIRDNRICTERLTYVCLVCEGLGSLANVFCSECDGVGRTNNVNIDLTKHECFDCPDCKLTKARSCRTCLGRGWLDREKAIAWQRRHDAENT
;
A
#
# COMPACT_ATOMS: atom_id res chain seq x y z
N MET A 1 -13.52 -54.56 7.61
CA MET A 1 -12.54 -53.46 7.46
C MET A 1 -13.26 -52.16 7.70
N THR A 2 -13.02 -51.55 8.86
CA THR A 2 -13.64 -50.28 9.26
C THR A 2 -12.91 -49.14 8.58
N ILE A 3 -13.59 -48.41 7.70
CA ILE A 3 -13.05 -47.20 7.07
C ILE A 3 -13.11 -46.10 8.12
N GLN A 4 -11.96 -45.80 8.75
CA GLN A 4 -11.79 -44.58 9.54
C GLN A 4 -11.74 -43.38 8.59
N THR A 5 -12.85 -42.68 8.45
CA THR A 5 -12.90 -41.33 7.88
C THR A 5 -12.25 -40.36 8.87
N PHE A 6 -10.96 -40.08 8.66
CA PHE A 6 -10.28 -38.94 9.29
C PHE A 6 -10.84 -37.65 8.68
N THR A 7 -11.91 -37.11 9.28
CA THR A 7 -12.28 -35.71 9.09
C THR A 7 -11.22 -34.83 9.74
N LYS A 8 -10.18 -34.49 8.95
CA LYS A 8 -9.22 -33.44 9.30
C LYS A 8 -9.97 -32.11 9.27
N LYS A 9 -10.50 -31.71 10.42
CA LYS A 9 -11.17 -30.42 10.63
C LYS A 9 -10.19 -29.34 10.17
N MET A 10 -10.50 -28.62 9.08
CA MET A 10 -9.73 -27.45 8.68
C MET A 10 -9.90 -26.40 9.77
N ILE A 11 -8.92 -26.30 10.66
CA ILE A 11 -8.81 -25.27 11.69
C ILE A 11 -8.62 -23.94 10.95
N THR A 12 -9.58 -23.04 11.08
CA THR A 12 -9.52 -21.70 10.46
C THR A 12 -8.39 -20.87 11.09
N GLY A 13 -7.93 -19.81 10.42
CA GLY A 13 -6.87 -18.94 10.97
C GLY A 13 -7.21 -18.36 12.35
N LEU A 14 -8.50 -18.11 12.61
CA LEU A 14 -9.05 -17.66 13.89
C LEU A 14 -8.88 -18.69 15.00
N ASP A 15 -9.22 -19.95 14.74
CA ASP A 15 -9.10 -21.04 15.72
C ASP A 15 -7.64 -21.24 16.18
N LYS A 16 -6.67 -20.99 15.28
CA LYS A 16 -5.24 -21.03 15.61
C LYS A 16 -4.83 -19.89 16.52
N LEU A 17 -5.29 -18.67 16.26
CA LEU A 17 -4.95 -17.49 17.05
C LEU A 17 -5.48 -17.60 18.48
N ASP A 18 -6.72 -18.07 18.65
CA ASP A 18 -7.28 -18.27 19.98
C ASP A 18 -6.50 -19.33 20.77
N ALA A 19 -6.12 -20.44 20.12
CA ALA A 19 -5.26 -21.45 20.75
C ALA A 19 -3.88 -20.90 21.15
N ILE A 20 -3.31 -19.97 20.39
CA ILE A 20 -2.07 -19.28 20.76
C ILE A 20 -2.31 -18.39 21.98
N ALA A 21 -3.37 -17.57 21.97
CA ALA A 21 -3.68 -16.62 23.04
C ALA A 21 -3.92 -17.30 24.40
N THR A 22 -4.55 -18.48 24.43
CA THR A 22 -4.77 -19.25 25.68
C THR A 22 -3.47 -19.66 26.40
N LYS A 23 -2.34 -19.67 25.69
CA LYS A 23 -1.03 -20.06 26.24
C LYS A 23 -0.20 -18.86 26.69
N PHE A 24 -0.74 -17.64 26.61
CA PHE A 24 -0.01 -16.43 26.97
C PHE A 24 0.24 -16.34 28.48
N SER A 25 1.49 -16.03 28.82
CA SER A 25 1.89 -15.63 30.17
C SER A 25 1.23 -14.31 30.58
N LYS A 26 1.28 -13.99 31.88
CA LYS A 26 0.79 -12.71 32.41
C LYS A 26 1.42 -11.49 31.73
N ASN A 27 2.70 -11.56 31.39
CA ASN A 27 3.40 -10.46 30.69
C ASN A 27 2.99 -10.35 29.21
N GLN A 28 2.70 -11.48 28.56
CA GLN A 28 2.17 -11.48 27.19
C GLN A 28 0.75 -10.93 27.13
N ASN A 29 -0.11 -11.27 28.10
CA ASN A 29 -1.46 -10.70 28.18
C ASN A 29 -1.43 -9.18 28.42
N ARG A 30 -0.54 -8.69 29.27
CA ARG A 30 -0.33 -7.23 29.44
C ARG A 30 0.10 -6.54 28.15
N LEU A 31 0.99 -7.18 27.39
CA LEU A 31 1.44 -6.65 26.10
C LEU A 31 0.29 -6.66 25.06
N LEU A 32 -0.51 -7.74 25.02
CA LEU A 32 -1.69 -7.84 24.18
C LEU A 32 -2.68 -6.70 24.46
N ASP A 33 -3.02 -6.46 25.73
CA ASP A 33 -3.92 -5.37 26.13
C ASP A 33 -3.38 -4.00 25.68
N LYS A 34 -2.06 -3.83 25.75
CA LYS A 34 -1.38 -2.59 25.36
C LYS A 34 -1.41 -2.36 23.84
N ILE A 35 -1.36 -3.38 22.99
CA ILE A 35 -1.22 -3.17 21.54
C ILE A 35 -2.50 -3.43 20.73
N GLN A 36 -3.50 -4.13 21.28
CA GLN A 36 -4.71 -4.49 20.53
C GLN A 36 -5.52 -3.30 20.03
N HIS A 37 -5.46 -2.15 20.71
CA HIS A 37 -6.14 -0.93 20.26
C HIS A 37 -5.44 -0.27 19.06
N LEU A 38 -4.18 -0.62 18.79
CA LEU A 38 -3.40 -0.10 17.67
C LEU A 38 -3.60 -0.93 16.40
N THR A 39 -3.74 -2.26 16.55
CA THR A 39 -3.66 -3.20 15.44
C THR A 39 -4.91 -4.08 15.26
N GLY A 40 -5.83 -4.06 16.22
CA GLY A 40 -6.90 -5.05 16.32
C GLY A 40 -6.45 -6.33 17.03
N LYS A 41 -7.42 -7.04 17.61
CA LYS A 41 -7.17 -8.19 18.49
C LYS A 41 -6.38 -9.32 17.80
N GLU A 42 -6.79 -9.72 16.60
CA GLU A 42 -6.17 -10.83 15.87
C GLU A 42 -4.69 -10.57 15.56
N VAL A 43 -4.40 -9.39 15.01
CA VAL A 43 -3.03 -8.98 14.69
C VAL A 43 -2.19 -8.85 15.95
N ALA A 44 -2.76 -8.29 17.02
CA ALA A 44 -2.08 -8.22 18.31
C ALA A 44 -1.74 -9.60 18.88
N ILE A 45 -2.66 -10.58 18.82
CA ILE A 45 -2.38 -11.96 19.21
C ILE A 45 -1.24 -12.54 18.37
N ALA A 46 -1.29 -12.36 17.05
CA ALA A 46 -0.26 -12.89 16.16
C ALA A 46 1.12 -12.30 16.48
N LEU A 47 1.21 -10.97 16.69
CA LEU A 47 2.44 -10.29 17.08
C LEU A 47 2.97 -10.74 18.45
N VAL A 48 2.11 -10.84 19.47
CA VAL A 48 2.53 -11.33 20.80
C VAL A 48 2.98 -12.78 20.74
N GLY A 49 2.36 -13.59 19.88
CA GLY A 49 2.76 -14.97 19.59
C GLY A 49 4.18 -15.10 19.01
N MET A 50 4.72 -14.04 18.42
CA MET A 50 6.11 -13.98 17.91
C MET A 50 7.15 -13.77 19.01
N GLN A 51 6.76 -13.45 20.26
CA GLN A 51 7.72 -13.23 21.34
C GLN A 51 8.64 -14.44 21.52
N GLY A 52 9.96 -14.20 21.54
CA GLY A 52 10.99 -15.24 21.65
C GLY A 52 11.40 -15.89 20.32
N VAL A 53 10.64 -15.72 19.24
CA VAL A 53 11.09 -16.11 17.89
C VAL A 53 12.30 -15.23 17.54
N LYS A 54 13.45 -15.84 17.23
CA LYS A 54 14.71 -15.13 16.95
C LYS A 54 15.11 -14.09 18.02
N ASN A 55 14.75 -14.34 19.29
CA ASN A 55 14.95 -13.41 20.42
C ASN A 55 14.15 -12.11 20.35
N THR A 56 13.06 -12.06 19.58
CA THR A 56 12.13 -10.91 19.54
C THR A 56 11.67 -10.54 20.94
N SER A 57 11.93 -9.27 21.30
CA SER A 57 11.61 -8.71 22.61
C SER A 57 10.20 -8.11 22.66
N GLN A 58 9.66 -7.90 23.85
CA GLN A 58 8.38 -7.18 24.00
C GLN A 58 8.47 -5.75 23.49
N ALA A 59 9.62 -5.09 23.68
CA ALA A 59 9.83 -3.72 23.19
C ALA A 59 9.77 -3.64 21.67
N GLU A 60 10.37 -4.61 20.98
CA GLU A 60 10.32 -4.73 19.53
C GLU A 60 8.89 -4.96 19.03
N ILE A 61 8.13 -5.85 19.68
CA ILE A 61 6.70 -6.08 19.35
C ILE A 61 5.89 -4.79 19.50
N GLU A 62 6.12 -4.01 20.57
CA GLU A 62 5.45 -2.72 20.76
C GLU A 62 5.80 -1.72 19.65
N VAL A 63 7.07 -1.65 19.24
CA VAL A 63 7.53 -0.78 18.14
C VAL A 63 6.88 -1.20 16.83
N VAL A 64 6.89 -2.50 16.51
CA VAL A 64 6.24 -3.05 15.31
C VAL A 64 4.75 -2.68 15.29
N ALA A 65 4.02 -2.98 16.38
CA ALA A 65 2.59 -2.67 16.48
C ALA A 65 2.30 -1.17 16.28
N ASN A 66 3.10 -0.30 16.89
CA ASN A 66 2.92 1.15 16.76
C ASN A 66 3.23 1.63 15.34
N ILE A 67 4.28 1.12 14.69
CA ILE A 67 4.61 1.49 13.31
C ILE A 67 3.51 1.08 12.35
N ILE A 68 3.05 -0.18 12.42
CA ILE A 68 2.09 -0.70 11.44
C ILE A 68 0.69 -0.10 11.60
N SER A 69 0.37 0.48 12.77
CA SER A 69 -0.88 1.21 12.99
C SER A 69 -1.05 2.47 12.12
N ILE A 70 -0.06 2.83 11.28
CA ILE A 70 -0.26 3.87 10.26
C ILE A 70 -1.16 3.43 9.11
N PHE A 71 -1.33 2.12 8.92
CA PHE A 71 -2.13 1.54 7.85
C PHE A 71 -3.56 1.27 8.33
N ASP A 72 -4.48 1.31 7.39
CA ASP A 72 -5.89 1.00 7.62
C ASP A 72 -6.07 -0.53 7.61
N THR A 73 -7.21 -1.02 8.12
CA THR A 73 -7.65 -2.44 8.15
C THR A 73 -6.50 -3.45 8.16
N LEU A 74 -6.02 -3.78 9.36
CA LEU A 74 -4.99 -4.79 9.56
C LEU A 74 -5.63 -6.17 9.81
N THR A 75 -5.20 -7.18 9.06
CA THR A 75 -5.70 -8.56 9.17
C THR A 75 -4.56 -9.56 9.09
N VAL A 76 -4.63 -10.65 9.84
CA VAL A 76 -3.67 -11.76 9.70
C VAL A 76 -4.01 -12.53 8.43
N GLU A 77 -3.06 -12.59 7.49
CA GLU A 77 -3.24 -13.36 6.27
C GLU A 77 -2.75 -14.80 6.44
N ASN A 78 -1.55 -14.95 7.00
CA ASN A 78 -0.95 -16.25 7.23
C ASN A 78 -0.27 -16.28 8.59
N ILE A 79 -0.36 -17.44 9.24
CA ILE A 79 0.37 -17.75 10.46
C ILE A 79 0.84 -19.22 10.41
N GLU A 80 2.14 -19.40 10.54
CA GLU A 80 2.78 -20.71 10.64
C GLU A 80 3.32 -20.89 12.06
N GLU A 81 3.24 -22.11 12.60
CA GLU A 81 3.71 -22.39 13.96
C GLU A 81 5.17 -22.86 14.00
N SER A 82 5.69 -23.45 12.92
CA SER A 82 7.03 -24.06 12.88
C SER A 82 7.63 -24.06 11.46
N PRO A 83 8.64 -23.24 11.17
CA PRO A 83 9.11 -22.13 12.01
C PRO A 83 8.00 -21.10 12.19
N ARG A 84 7.92 -20.48 13.37
CA ARG A 84 6.85 -19.52 13.62
C ARG A 84 7.03 -18.28 12.75
N SER A 85 6.03 -17.97 11.93
CA SER A 85 6.03 -16.83 11.01
C SER A 85 4.63 -16.24 10.92
N VAL A 86 4.55 -14.95 10.60
CA VAL A 86 3.27 -14.26 10.41
C VAL A 86 3.38 -13.31 9.23
N VAL A 87 2.32 -13.28 8.42
CA VAL A 87 2.11 -12.27 7.37
C VAL A 87 0.83 -11.54 7.70
N ILE A 88 0.93 -10.21 7.78
CA ILE A 88 -0.18 -9.32 8.07
C ILE A 88 -0.47 -8.50 6.81
N ASN A 89 -1.75 -8.37 6.48
CA ASN A 89 -2.23 -7.49 5.44
C ASN A 89 -2.74 -6.19 6.04
N GLY A 90 -2.33 -5.07 5.44
CA GLY A 90 -2.88 -3.75 5.68
C GLY A 90 -3.39 -3.12 4.39
N THR A 91 -4.24 -2.11 4.53
CA THR A 91 -4.68 -1.26 3.42
C THR A 91 -4.10 0.13 3.56
N TYR A 92 -3.81 0.78 2.43
CA TYR A 92 -3.28 2.14 2.42
C TYR A 92 -3.93 2.95 1.30
N LEU A 93 -4.49 4.12 1.64
CA LEU A 93 -5.19 4.99 0.69
C LEU A 93 -6.26 4.26 -0.14
N LYS A 94 -6.94 3.26 0.46
CA LYS A 94 -8.02 2.41 -0.11
C LYS A 94 -7.66 1.50 -1.29
N SER A 95 -6.73 1.89 -2.17
CA SER A 95 -6.41 1.18 -3.41
C SER A 95 -5.09 0.43 -3.38
N TYR A 96 -4.32 0.54 -2.29
CA TYR A 96 -3.04 -0.12 -2.13
C TYR A 96 -3.07 -1.10 -0.97
N VAL A 97 -2.34 -2.20 -1.14
CA VAL A 97 -2.18 -3.24 -0.12
C VAL A 97 -0.76 -3.16 0.40
N VAL A 98 -0.60 -3.30 1.71
CA VAL A 98 0.69 -3.40 2.36
C VAL A 98 0.80 -4.77 3.00
N GLU A 99 1.73 -5.57 2.50
CA GLU A 99 2.15 -6.81 3.15
C GLU A 99 3.17 -6.48 4.24
N ILE A 100 2.93 -6.96 5.44
CA ILE A 100 3.67 -6.64 6.64
C ILE A 100 4.23 -7.95 7.18
N ILE A 101 5.54 -8.06 7.23
CA ILE A 101 6.28 -9.28 7.57
C ILE A 101 7.21 -9.00 8.76
N PRO A 102 6.74 -9.24 9.99
CA PRO A 102 7.61 -9.24 11.16
C PRO A 102 8.67 -10.35 11.07
N GLN A 103 9.86 -10.09 11.60
CA GLN A 103 10.97 -11.04 11.66
C GLN A 103 11.35 -11.64 10.29
N TYR A 104 11.29 -10.80 9.26
CA TYR A 104 11.62 -11.16 7.88
C TYR A 104 13.04 -11.73 7.77
N LEU A 105 13.18 -12.85 7.07
CA LEU A 105 14.47 -13.47 6.80
C LEU A 105 14.88 -13.20 5.35
N SER A 106 15.83 -12.28 5.15
CA SER A 106 16.63 -12.25 3.93
C SER A 106 17.73 -13.31 4.05
N HIS A 107 18.20 -13.90 2.94
CA HIS A 107 19.09 -15.06 2.90
C HIS A 107 20.15 -15.15 4.02
N LYS A 108 20.77 -14.04 4.40
CA LYS A 108 21.79 -13.98 5.47
C LYS A 108 21.38 -13.17 6.69
N TYR A 109 20.28 -12.42 6.63
CA TYR A 109 19.98 -11.37 7.60
C TYR A 109 18.51 -11.42 8.04
N SER A 110 18.29 -11.26 9.34
CA SER A 110 16.95 -11.02 9.89
C SER A 110 16.70 -9.51 9.94
N ILE A 111 15.49 -9.09 9.56
CA ILE A 111 15.01 -7.72 9.66
C ILE A 111 13.75 -7.77 10.52
N ASP A 112 13.64 -6.91 11.53
CA ASP A 112 12.56 -6.99 12.52
C ASP A 112 11.17 -6.76 11.91
N LEU A 113 11.10 -5.89 10.90
CA LEU A 113 9.87 -5.62 10.17
C LEU A 113 10.20 -5.30 8.72
N VAL A 114 9.53 -5.96 7.79
CA VAL A 114 9.49 -5.53 6.38
C VAL A 114 8.06 -5.21 5.99
N MET A 115 7.87 -4.07 5.34
CA MET A 115 6.61 -3.65 4.75
C MET A 115 6.78 -3.56 3.24
N VAL A 116 5.91 -4.22 2.49
CA VAL A 116 5.95 -4.24 1.02
C VAL A 116 4.63 -3.69 0.50
N LEU A 117 4.72 -2.61 -0.27
CA LEU A 117 3.59 -1.91 -0.87
C LEU A 117 3.29 -2.50 -2.25
N TYR A 118 2.03 -2.84 -2.48
CA TYR A 118 1.52 -3.35 -3.73
C TYR A 118 0.32 -2.53 -4.23
N LEU A 119 0.11 -2.58 -5.55
CA LEU A 119 -1.21 -2.27 -6.12
C LEU A 119 -2.24 -3.31 -5.65
N SER A 120 -3.52 -2.93 -5.56
CA SER A 120 -4.61 -3.87 -5.24
C SER A 120 -4.53 -5.15 -6.08
N GLY A 121 -4.75 -6.30 -5.44
CA GLY A 121 -4.57 -7.62 -6.04
C GLY A 121 -3.12 -8.10 -6.16
N ARG A 122 -2.14 -7.36 -5.59
CA ARG A 122 -0.71 -7.74 -5.53
C ARG A 122 -0.03 -7.98 -6.87
N THR A 123 -0.57 -7.40 -7.93
CA THR A 123 -0.07 -7.56 -9.30
C THR A 123 1.27 -6.87 -9.51
N VAL A 124 1.51 -5.76 -8.81
CA VAL A 124 2.72 -4.94 -8.95
C VAL A 124 3.25 -4.55 -7.58
N ARG A 125 4.51 -4.91 -7.29
CA ARG A 125 5.26 -4.39 -6.14
C ARG A 125 5.71 -2.97 -6.45
N ILE A 126 5.25 -2.01 -5.66
CA ILE A 126 5.57 -0.58 -5.82
C ILE A 126 6.82 -0.22 -5.01
N ALA A 127 6.90 -0.69 -3.77
CA ALA A 127 8.00 -0.35 -2.87
C ALA A 127 8.13 -1.38 -1.75
N SER A 128 9.28 -1.34 -1.07
CA SER A 128 9.50 -2.01 0.21
C SER A 128 10.23 -1.09 1.17
N LEU A 129 10.09 -1.36 2.46
CA LEU A 129 10.78 -0.67 3.54
C LEU A 129 10.99 -1.63 4.70
N GLY A 130 12.23 -1.76 5.17
CA GLY A 130 12.54 -2.48 6.40
C GLY A 130 12.71 -1.52 7.57
N VAL A 131 12.37 -2.00 8.76
CA VAL A 131 12.60 -1.32 10.03
C VAL A 131 13.31 -2.28 10.96
N GLU A 132 14.34 -1.79 11.62
CA GLU A 132 15.04 -2.48 12.70
C GLU A 132 14.97 -1.67 13.99
N TYR A 133 14.77 -2.37 15.10
CA TYR A 133 14.81 -1.80 16.44
C TYR A 133 16.07 -2.26 17.16
N ASP A 134 17.06 -1.37 17.26
CA ASP A 134 18.35 -1.66 17.89
C ASP A 134 18.21 -1.53 19.42
N GLY A 135 17.62 -2.54 20.06
CA GLY A 135 17.26 -2.53 21.49
C GLY A 135 18.41 -2.55 22.51
N HIS A 136 19.67 -2.40 22.11
CA HIS A 136 20.82 -2.50 23.03
C HIS A 136 21.96 -1.52 22.70
N ASP A 137 22.40 -0.75 23.70
CA ASP A 137 23.45 0.28 23.54
C ASP A 137 24.79 -0.25 23.00
N ALA A 138 25.03 -1.55 23.15
CA ALA A 138 26.23 -2.21 22.65
C ALA A 138 26.30 -2.24 21.10
N HIS A 139 25.26 -1.82 20.38
CA HIS A 139 25.25 -1.66 18.93
C HIS A 139 25.92 -0.36 18.44
N TYR A 140 26.16 0.61 19.33
CA TYR A 140 26.77 1.92 18.99
C TYR A 140 28.29 1.97 19.08
N ILE A 141 28.96 0.82 19.24
CA ILE A 141 30.42 0.74 19.20
C ILE A 141 30.87 0.82 17.73
N GLU A 142 31.88 1.64 17.43
CA GLU A 142 32.30 2.00 16.05
C GLU A 142 32.46 0.80 15.10
N HIS A 143 33.06 -0.30 15.56
CA HIS A 143 33.25 -1.50 14.75
C HIS A 143 31.93 -2.21 14.41
N LYS A 144 30.92 -2.17 15.29
CA LYS A 144 29.57 -2.71 15.03
C LYS A 144 28.76 -1.79 14.13
N ILE A 145 28.95 -0.48 14.25
CA ILE A 145 28.37 0.51 13.34
C ILE A 145 28.82 0.24 11.89
N LYS A 146 30.14 0.06 11.65
CA LYS A 146 30.66 -0.26 10.31
C LYS A 146 30.10 -1.57 9.76
N LYS A 147 30.00 -2.61 10.60
CA LYS A 147 29.38 -3.90 10.22
C LYS A 147 27.90 -3.73 9.88
N SER A 148 27.17 -2.93 10.66
CA SER A 148 25.77 -2.63 10.42
C SER A 148 25.57 -1.93 9.08
N TYR A 149 26.32 -0.86 8.78
CA TYR A 149 26.21 -0.17 7.48
C TYR A 149 26.51 -1.08 6.29
N ARG A 150 27.50 -1.98 6.43
CA ARG A 150 27.80 -2.97 5.38
C ARG A 150 26.62 -3.91 5.16
N ARG A 151 26.05 -4.46 6.23
CA ARG A 151 24.86 -5.31 6.17
C ARG A 151 23.69 -4.58 5.52
N ASP A 152 23.42 -3.35 5.93
CA ASP A 152 22.28 -2.59 5.41
C ASP A 152 22.46 -2.29 3.91
N SER A 153 23.69 -2.01 3.48
CA SER A 153 24.04 -1.85 2.06
C SER A 153 23.88 -3.17 1.27
N GLU A 154 24.26 -4.31 1.85
CA GLU A 154 24.06 -5.62 1.24
C GLU A 154 22.58 -6.00 1.12
N ILE A 155 21.76 -5.68 2.13
CA ILE A 155 20.29 -5.88 2.10
C ILE A 155 19.67 -5.01 1.00
N LEU A 156 20.07 -3.74 0.92
CA LEU A 156 19.60 -2.84 -0.12
C LEU A 156 20.01 -3.35 -1.51
N GLY A 157 21.27 -3.73 -1.70
CA GLY A 157 21.79 -4.19 -2.98
C GLY A 157 21.21 -5.52 -3.45
N SER A 158 20.94 -6.45 -2.53
CA SER A 158 20.42 -7.79 -2.86
C SER A 158 18.90 -7.86 -2.95
N SER A 159 18.19 -7.16 -2.06
CA SER A 159 16.73 -7.31 -1.88
C SER A 159 15.94 -6.06 -2.29
N GLY A 160 16.62 -4.94 -2.55
CA GLY A 160 15.99 -3.65 -2.81
C GLY A 160 15.23 -3.08 -1.61
N ILE A 161 15.57 -3.51 -0.39
CA ILE A 161 14.88 -3.11 0.84
C ILE A 161 15.71 -2.02 1.54
N PRO A 162 15.32 -0.74 1.47
CA PRO A 162 15.92 0.29 2.32
C PRO A 162 15.55 0.03 3.78
N LEU A 163 16.46 0.35 4.71
CA LEU A 163 16.27 0.14 6.14
C LEU A 163 16.19 1.46 6.91
N ILE A 164 15.30 1.50 7.89
CA ILE A 164 15.26 2.53 8.94
C ILE A 164 15.66 1.85 10.24
N LYS A 165 16.59 2.44 10.97
CA LYS A 165 17.00 2.01 12.31
C LYS A 165 16.37 2.87 13.37
N LEU A 166 15.85 2.23 14.41
CA LEU A 166 15.25 2.88 15.56
C LEU A 166 16.05 2.56 16.79
N SER A 167 16.48 3.61 17.49
CA SER A 167 17.16 3.48 18.77
C SER A 167 16.16 3.29 19.93
N PRO A 168 16.62 2.83 21.10
CA PRO A 168 15.76 2.65 22.26
C PRO A 168 15.05 3.96 22.68
N GLU A 169 15.72 5.10 22.55
CA GLU A 169 15.18 6.42 22.93
C GLU A 169 14.01 6.86 22.03
N GLN A 170 13.93 6.33 20.80
CA GLN A 170 12.86 6.65 19.86
C GLN A 170 11.59 5.83 20.11
N LYS A 171 11.65 4.79 20.94
CA LYS A 171 10.53 3.87 21.20
C LYS A 171 9.29 4.61 21.72
N ASP A 172 9.48 5.59 22.59
CA ASP A 172 8.38 6.29 23.26
C ASP A 172 7.78 7.41 22.41
N ASN A 173 8.47 7.84 21.33
CA ASN A 173 8.00 8.86 20.41
C ASN A 173 8.27 8.50 18.94
N LEU A 174 7.41 7.66 18.39
CA LEU A 174 7.47 7.22 16.99
C LEU A 174 6.71 8.14 16.01
N ALA A 175 6.21 9.30 16.45
CA ALA A 175 5.35 10.15 15.62
C ALA A 175 6.04 10.61 14.32
N GLU A 176 7.30 11.07 14.43
CA GLU A 176 8.07 11.51 13.26
C GLU A 176 8.45 10.33 12.36
N THR A 177 8.81 9.18 12.93
CA THR A 177 9.06 7.94 12.18
C THR A 177 7.82 7.53 11.36
N LYS A 178 6.64 7.48 11.99
CA LYS A 178 5.37 7.15 11.32
C LYS A 178 5.05 8.13 10.18
N LYS A 179 5.27 9.42 10.41
CA LYS A 179 5.10 10.46 9.38
C LYS A 179 6.06 10.27 8.21
N ASN A 180 7.32 9.91 8.47
CA ASN A 180 8.32 9.66 7.43
C ASN A 180 8.00 8.40 6.63
N ILE A 181 7.53 7.32 7.27
CA ILE A 181 7.07 6.11 6.58
C ILE A 181 5.86 6.43 5.67
N ARG A 182 4.87 7.18 6.16
CA ARG A 182 3.73 7.64 5.33
C ARG A 182 4.19 8.45 4.13
N LYS A 183 5.13 9.39 4.33
CA LYS A 183 5.69 10.23 3.27
C LYS A 183 6.43 9.38 2.24
N TYR A 184 7.22 8.40 2.68
CA TYR A 184 7.92 7.46 1.80
C TYR A 184 6.96 6.69 0.90
N PHE A 185 5.96 6.00 1.45
CA PHE A 185 5.01 5.23 0.63
C PHE A 185 4.17 6.14 -0.28
N LYS A 186 3.73 7.30 0.21
CA LYS A 186 3.01 8.28 -0.62
C LYS A 186 3.85 8.76 -1.80
N HIS A 187 5.15 8.98 -1.59
CA HIS A 187 6.06 9.38 -2.65
C HIS A 187 6.25 8.26 -3.68
N LYS A 188 6.44 7.01 -3.23
CA LYS A 188 6.57 5.84 -4.12
C LYS A 188 5.32 5.57 -4.95
N ILE A 189 4.14 5.80 -4.38
CA ILE A 189 2.88 5.77 -5.14
C ILE A 189 2.90 6.84 -6.24
N LYS A 190 3.28 8.08 -5.91
CA LYS A 190 3.34 9.17 -6.89
C LYS A 190 4.32 8.87 -8.04
N GLU A 191 5.49 8.31 -7.73
CA GLU A 191 6.46 7.87 -8.75
C GLU A 191 5.87 6.79 -9.66
N TYR A 192 5.24 5.78 -9.08
CA TYR A 192 4.58 4.71 -9.84
C TYR A 192 3.49 5.26 -10.77
N GLU A 193 2.58 6.10 -10.27
CA GLU A 193 1.50 6.66 -11.10
C GLU A 193 2.04 7.55 -12.23
N ALA A 194 3.12 8.30 -11.98
CA ALA A 194 3.79 9.08 -13.03
C ALA A 194 4.38 8.16 -14.11
N ILE A 195 5.10 7.11 -13.73
CA ILE A 195 5.66 6.13 -14.68
C ILE A 195 4.55 5.46 -15.48
N LYS A 196 3.50 4.97 -14.81
CA LYS A 196 2.33 4.37 -15.45
C LYS A 196 1.72 5.30 -16.49
N THR A 197 1.49 6.57 -16.13
CA THR A 197 0.93 7.58 -17.03
C THR A 197 1.84 7.84 -18.24
N HIS A 198 3.15 7.95 -18.02
CA HIS A 198 4.13 8.15 -19.10
C HIS A 198 4.24 6.95 -20.03
N THR A 199 4.23 5.72 -19.49
CA THR A 199 4.26 4.50 -20.29
C THR A 199 2.99 4.36 -21.12
N LEU A 200 1.82 4.57 -20.53
CA LEU A 200 0.54 4.49 -21.25
C LEU A 200 0.46 5.54 -22.37
N SER A 201 0.78 6.80 -22.08
CA SER A 201 0.77 7.87 -23.08
C SER A 201 1.74 7.61 -24.25
N LYS A 202 2.92 7.05 -23.98
CA LYS A 202 3.87 6.64 -25.03
C LYS A 202 3.33 5.48 -25.86
N CYS A 203 2.79 4.44 -25.21
CA CYS A 203 2.27 3.27 -25.90
C CYS A 203 1.05 3.59 -26.79
N ILE A 204 0.22 4.56 -26.38
CA ILE A 204 -0.88 5.11 -27.20
C ILE A 204 -0.32 5.87 -28.40
N ARG A 205 0.65 6.77 -28.19
CA ARG A 205 1.28 7.56 -29.26
C ARG A 205 1.96 6.70 -30.32
N ASP A 206 2.65 5.65 -29.87
CA ASP A 206 3.39 4.75 -30.76
C ASP A 206 2.48 3.72 -31.45
N ASN A 207 1.14 3.75 -31.24
CA ASN A 207 0.18 2.74 -31.67
C ASN A 207 0.58 1.30 -31.26
N ARG A 208 1.45 1.15 -30.25
CA ARG A 208 1.94 -0.15 -29.76
C ARG A 208 0.93 -0.86 -28.88
N ILE A 209 -0.05 -0.13 -28.36
CA ILE A 209 -1.30 -0.72 -27.88
C ILE A 209 -2.24 -0.84 -29.09
N CYS A 210 -1.97 -1.82 -29.95
CA CYS A 210 -3.04 -2.46 -30.70
C CYS A 210 -3.76 -3.36 -29.71
N THR A 211 -4.85 -2.87 -29.11
CA THR A 211 -5.78 -3.79 -28.48
C THR A 211 -6.49 -4.56 -29.59
N GLU A 212 -5.87 -5.64 -30.07
CA GLU A 212 -6.53 -6.63 -30.95
C GLU A 212 -7.71 -7.31 -30.25
N ARG A 213 -7.87 -7.12 -28.93
CA ARG A 213 -9.17 -7.26 -28.28
C ARG A 213 -9.96 -5.98 -28.50
N LEU A 214 -10.79 -5.97 -29.55
CA LEU A 214 -11.85 -5.00 -29.87
C LEU A 214 -12.15 -4.03 -28.71
N THR A 215 -11.43 -2.90 -28.66
CA THR A 215 -11.76 -1.81 -27.75
C THR A 215 -12.60 -0.79 -28.49
N TYR A 216 -13.74 -0.49 -27.90
CA TYR A 216 -14.66 0.50 -28.43
C TYR A 216 -14.13 1.87 -28.07
N VAL A 217 -14.44 2.85 -28.93
CA VAL A 217 -14.26 4.26 -28.59
C VAL A 217 -15.01 4.52 -27.29
N CYS A 218 -14.34 5.10 -26.30
CA CYS A 218 -14.95 5.37 -25.01
C CYS A 218 -16.14 6.31 -25.20
N LEU A 219 -17.32 5.87 -24.79
CA LEU A 219 -18.55 6.64 -24.94
C LEU A 219 -18.57 7.90 -24.07
N VAL A 220 -17.81 7.95 -22.97
CA VAL A 220 -17.77 9.15 -22.11
C VAL A 220 -16.98 10.27 -22.76
N CYS A 221 -15.76 9.98 -23.24
CA CYS A 221 -14.85 11.00 -23.78
C CYS A 221 -14.74 11.00 -25.32
N GLU A 222 -15.50 10.17 -26.03
CA GLU A 222 -15.51 10.07 -27.49
C GLU A 222 -14.12 9.89 -28.11
N GLY A 223 -13.26 9.10 -27.46
CA GLY A 223 -11.90 8.86 -27.97
C GLY A 223 -10.85 9.86 -27.50
N LEU A 224 -11.22 10.93 -26.80
CA LEU A 224 -10.29 11.98 -26.39
C LEU A 224 -9.39 11.57 -25.22
N GLY A 225 -9.80 10.58 -24.42
CA GLY A 225 -9.08 10.13 -23.22
C GLY A 225 -9.17 11.10 -22.03
N SER A 226 -9.44 12.38 -22.26
CA SER A 226 -9.66 13.39 -21.23
C SER A 226 -10.86 14.27 -21.53
N LEU A 227 -11.40 14.89 -20.49
CA LEU A 227 -12.54 15.81 -20.53
C LEU A 227 -12.23 16.97 -19.59
N ALA A 228 -12.29 18.20 -20.10
CA ALA A 228 -12.02 19.39 -19.29
C ALA A 228 -10.67 19.30 -18.53
N ASN A 229 -9.61 18.80 -19.18
CA ASN A 229 -8.28 18.61 -18.60
C ASN A 229 -8.22 17.59 -17.43
N VAL A 230 -9.23 16.73 -17.29
CA VAL A 230 -9.27 15.62 -16.34
C VAL A 230 -9.32 14.31 -17.11
N PHE A 231 -8.56 13.30 -16.68
CA PHE A 231 -8.62 11.98 -17.32
C PHE A 231 -10.02 11.38 -17.21
N CYS A 232 -10.48 10.79 -18.31
CA CYS A 232 -11.75 10.08 -18.33
C CYS A 232 -11.62 8.80 -17.49
N SER A 233 -12.39 8.72 -16.41
CA SER A 233 -12.36 7.61 -15.45
C SER A 233 -12.83 6.26 -16.02
N GLU A 234 -13.58 6.25 -17.12
CA GLU A 234 -14.05 5.01 -17.76
C GLU A 234 -13.05 4.38 -18.74
N CYS A 235 -12.05 5.15 -19.19
CA CYS A 235 -11.03 4.66 -20.11
C CYS A 235 -9.61 4.94 -19.63
N ASP A 236 -9.45 5.45 -18.41
CA ASP A 236 -8.17 5.77 -17.77
C ASP A 236 -7.22 6.57 -18.67
N GLY A 237 -7.74 7.53 -19.44
CA GLY A 237 -6.91 8.36 -20.33
C GLY A 237 -6.67 7.77 -21.73
N VAL A 238 -7.15 6.57 -22.02
CA VAL A 238 -6.84 5.85 -23.27
C VAL A 238 -7.73 6.28 -24.44
N GLY A 239 -8.91 6.83 -24.16
CA GLY A 239 -9.92 7.13 -25.17
C GLY A 239 -10.65 5.88 -25.69
N ARG A 240 -10.22 4.68 -25.27
CA ARG A 240 -10.81 3.40 -25.64
C ARG A 240 -11.04 2.55 -24.41
N THR A 241 -12.07 1.72 -24.44
CA THR A 241 -12.47 0.88 -23.31
C THR A 241 -13.06 -0.44 -23.80
N ASN A 242 -12.92 -1.46 -22.95
CA ASN A 242 -13.52 -2.78 -23.19
C ASN A 242 -14.97 -2.82 -22.67
N ASN A 243 -15.39 -1.77 -21.94
CA ASN A 243 -16.73 -1.67 -21.37
C ASN A 243 -17.68 -0.97 -22.34
N VAL A 244 -18.62 -1.72 -22.93
CA VAL A 244 -19.67 -1.18 -23.80
C VAL A 244 -20.90 -0.67 -23.05
N ASN A 245 -21.07 -1.07 -21.79
CA ASN A 245 -22.23 -0.73 -20.97
C ASN A 245 -21.88 0.38 -19.98
N ILE A 246 -21.57 1.56 -20.51
CA ILE A 246 -21.27 2.74 -19.69
C ILE A 246 -22.56 3.52 -19.47
N ASP A 247 -22.89 3.71 -18.19
CA ASP A 247 -23.97 4.59 -17.76
C ASP A 247 -23.51 6.06 -17.82
N LEU A 248 -23.89 6.75 -18.89
CA LEU A 248 -23.50 8.15 -19.14
C LEU A 248 -24.10 9.12 -18.11
N THR A 249 -25.16 8.74 -17.39
CA THR A 249 -25.78 9.62 -16.38
C THR A 249 -24.85 9.93 -15.20
N LYS A 250 -23.84 9.07 -14.98
CA LYS A 250 -22.79 9.29 -13.98
C LYS A 250 -21.72 10.29 -14.40
N HIS A 251 -21.75 10.72 -15.66
CA HIS A 251 -20.73 11.53 -16.33
C HIS A 251 -21.34 12.80 -16.92
N GLU A 252 -22.30 13.40 -16.23
CA GLU A 252 -22.99 14.61 -16.69
C GLU A 252 -22.28 15.91 -16.29
N CYS A 253 -21.43 15.89 -15.27
CA CYS A 253 -20.78 17.09 -14.74
C CYS A 253 -19.27 16.90 -14.59
N PHE A 254 -18.52 17.82 -15.18
CA PHE A 254 -17.06 17.88 -15.10
C PHE A 254 -16.64 19.23 -14.53
N ASP A 255 -15.60 19.24 -13.70
CA ASP A 255 -15.10 20.49 -13.14
C ASP A 255 -14.64 21.45 -14.24
N CYS A 256 -14.97 22.73 -14.11
CA CYS A 256 -14.55 23.71 -15.09
C CYS A 256 -13.03 23.93 -14.98
N PRO A 257 -12.25 23.71 -16.06
CA PRO A 257 -10.80 23.74 -16.01
C PRO A 257 -10.26 25.16 -15.76
N ASP A 258 -11.00 26.16 -16.25
CA ASP A 258 -10.58 27.56 -16.21
C ASP A 258 -10.82 28.24 -14.86
N CYS A 259 -11.67 27.68 -14.00
CA CYS A 259 -11.94 28.23 -12.68
C CYS A 259 -11.64 27.27 -11.52
N LYS A 260 -11.17 26.05 -11.80
CA LYS A 260 -10.64 25.06 -10.83
C LYS A 260 -11.42 25.05 -9.50
N LEU A 261 -12.74 24.83 -9.58
CA LEU A 261 -13.68 24.78 -8.45
C LEU A 261 -13.98 26.12 -7.73
N THR A 262 -13.25 27.20 -8.01
CA THR A 262 -13.65 28.53 -7.54
C THR A 262 -14.81 29.03 -8.40
N LYS A 263 -15.96 29.34 -7.78
CA LYS A 263 -17.13 29.93 -8.45
C LYS A 263 -16.83 31.38 -8.84
N ALA A 264 -15.93 31.57 -9.80
CA ALA A 264 -15.65 32.86 -10.39
C ALA A 264 -16.88 33.27 -11.21
N ARG A 265 -17.67 34.23 -10.68
CA ARG A 265 -18.93 34.71 -11.28
C ARG A 265 -18.77 35.16 -12.75
N SER A 266 -17.55 35.46 -13.18
CA SER A 266 -17.18 35.93 -14.52
C SER A 266 -16.49 34.88 -15.42
N CYS A 267 -16.44 33.60 -15.02
CA CYS A 267 -15.80 32.58 -15.84
C CYS A 267 -16.52 32.43 -17.20
N ARG A 268 -15.83 32.71 -18.30
CA ARG A 268 -16.40 32.68 -19.66
C ARG A 268 -16.76 31.27 -20.13
N THR A 269 -16.21 30.25 -19.48
CA THR A 269 -16.34 28.84 -19.88
C THR A 269 -17.50 28.15 -19.18
N CYS A 270 -17.62 28.27 -17.85
CA CYS A 270 -18.75 27.70 -17.10
C CYS A 270 -19.86 28.71 -16.76
N LEU A 271 -19.68 30.00 -17.09
CA LEU A 271 -20.60 31.09 -16.75
C LEU A 271 -20.91 31.17 -15.24
N GLY A 272 -19.87 30.92 -14.42
CA GLY A 272 -19.97 30.98 -12.95
C GLY A 272 -20.57 29.74 -12.28
N ARG A 273 -20.92 28.68 -13.04
CA ARG A 273 -21.45 27.42 -12.48
C ARG A 273 -20.39 26.59 -11.73
N GLY A 274 -19.13 26.68 -12.14
CA GLY A 274 -18.02 25.90 -11.61
C GLY A 274 -17.81 24.53 -12.26
N TRP A 275 -18.73 24.11 -13.13
CA TRP A 275 -18.70 22.82 -13.85
C TRP A 275 -19.20 22.99 -15.29
N LEU A 276 -18.89 22.01 -16.14
CA LEU A 276 -19.30 21.85 -17.53
C LEU A 276 -20.12 20.58 -17.68
N ASP A 277 -21.14 20.63 -18.54
CA ASP A 277 -21.79 19.41 -19.01
C ASP A 277 -20.84 18.61 -19.91
N ARG A 278 -21.15 17.33 -20.13
CA ARG A 278 -20.32 16.42 -20.92
C ARG A 278 -19.98 16.97 -22.29
N GLU A 279 -20.97 17.46 -23.02
CA GLU A 279 -20.80 17.99 -24.38
C GLU A 279 -19.89 19.21 -24.40
N LYS A 280 -20.02 20.13 -23.42
CA LYS A 280 -19.11 21.27 -23.29
C LYS A 280 -17.71 20.86 -22.85
N ALA A 281 -17.57 19.84 -22.01
CA ALA A 281 -16.27 19.32 -21.60
C ALA A 281 -15.53 18.69 -22.80
N ILE A 282 -16.25 17.95 -23.66
CA ILE A 282 -15.74 17.43 -24.94
C ILE A 282 -15.33 18.56 -25.88
N ALA A 283 -16.21 19.55 -26.07
CA ALA A 283 -15.93 20.68 -26.97
C ALA A 283 -14.77 21.54 -26.47
N TRP A 284 -14.64 21.72 -25.16
CA TRP A 284 -13.49 22.39 -24.55
C TRP A 284 -12.21 21.61 -24.83
N GLN A 285 -12.21 20.29 -24.59
CA GLN A 285 -11.03 19.46 -24.79
C GLN A 285 -10.57 19.45 -26.25
N ARG A 286 -11.49 19.30 -27.21
CA ARG A 286 -11.15 19.34 -28.65
C ARG A 286 -10.48 20.64 -29.08
N ARG A 287 -10.97 21.80 -28.58
CA ARG A 287 -10.35 23.10 -28.87
C ARG A 287 -8.96 23.19 -28.26
N HIS A 288 -8.82 22.73 -27.02
CA HIS A 288 -7.55 22.76 -26.31
C HIS A 288 -6.50 21.84 -26.94
N ASP A 289 -6.89 20.64 -27.39
CA ASP A 289 -5.99 19.73 -28.08
C ASP A 289 -5.54 20.34 -29.42
N ALA A 290 -6.46 20.95 -30.18
CA ALA A 290 -6.16 21.61 -31.45
C ALA A 290 -5.23 22.83 -31.32
N GLU A 291 -5.27 23.56 -30.20
CA GLU A 291 -4.36 24.69 -29.92
C GLU A 291 -2.95 24.24 -29.49
N ASN A 292 -2.80 22.98 -29.06
CA ASN A 292 -1.55 22.39 -28.57
C ASN A 292 -0.92 21.38 -29.54
N THR A 293 -1.47 21.22 -30.76
CA THR A 293 -0.89 20.40 -31.83
C THR A 293 -0.19 21.26 -32.87
#